data_AF-A0A679JWY5-F1
#
_entry.id   AF-A0A679JWY5-F1
#
_cell.length_a   1.000
_cell.length_b   1.000
_cell.length_c   1.000
_cell.angle_alpha   90.00
_cell.angle_beta   90.00
_cell.angle_gamma   90.00
#
_symmetry.space_group_name_H-M   'P 1'
#
loop_
_entity.id
_entity.type
_entity.pdbx_description
1 polymer ?
#
loop_
_entity_poly.entity_id
_entity_poly.type
_entity_poly.pdbx_seq_one_letter_code
_entity_poly.pdbx_strand_id
1 'polypeptide(L)'
;MLSWTGWLFALAAAIFATILAAAANQPMLQMAAVAVVSIAIVLIAIREHRQLNDVGAPASAVASSTARYLALIWAWGGLTLLVTYLFVIDAHWREWWQFFLGFAFAALASIGFSLLLDRDRAAGRTDATLVKFGRILLKAQIVGMVAGVISLFVDEKFPRAETHADWAGCNIFFFGALAIAAISLDAIRSPAKA
;
A
#
# COMPACT_ATOMS: atom_id res chain seq x y z
N MET A 1 -14.31 -8.02 -10.06
CA MET A 1 -13.12 -8.26 -9.22
C MET A 1 -12.06 -8.91 -10.07
N LEU A 2 -10.79 -8.48 -10.01
CA LEU A 2 -9.70 -9.24 -10.61
C LEU A 2 -9.59 -10.60 -9.89
N SER A 3 -9.35 -11.66 -10.66
CA SER A 3 -8.99 -12.96 -10.08
C SER A 3 -7.69 -12.84 -9.28
N TRP A 4 -7.43 -13.79 -8.37
CA TRP A 4 -6.14 -13.88 -7.67
C TRP A 4 -4.95 -13.89 -8.64
N THR A 5 -5.09 -14.56 -9.79
CA THR A 5 -4.10 -14.55 -10.86
C THR A 5 -3.88 -13.16 -11.47
N GLY A 6 -4.97 -12.40 -11.67
CA GLY A 6 -4.88 -11.01 -12.14
C GLY A 6 -4.20 -10.10 -11.13
N TRP A 7 -4.45 -10.29 -9.83
CA TRP A 7 -3.77 -9.57 -8.76
C TRP A 7 -2.27 -9.86 -8.70
N LEU A 8 -1.89 -11.12 -8.80
CA LEU A 8 -0.47 -11.53 -8.82
C LEU A 8 0.26 -10.99 -10.05
N PHE A 9 -0.37 -11.02 -11.23
CA PHE A 9 0.21 -10.46 -12.45
C PHE A 9 0.38 -8.94 -12.35
N ALA A 10 -0.63 -8.23 -11.86
CA ALA A 10 -0.55 -6.77 -11.67
C ALA A 10 0.54 -6.40 -10.66
N LEU A 11 0.66 -7.15 -9.56
CA LEU A 11 1.73 -6.97 -8.58
C LEU A 11 3.11 -7.20 -9.20
N ALA A 12 3.29 -8.30 -9.94
CA ALA A 12 4.56 -8.59 -10.61
C ALA A 12 4.92 -7.50 -11.63
N ALA A 13 3.99 -7.10 -12.49
CA ALA A 13 4.20 -6.03 -13.47
C ALA A 13 4.56 -4.70 -12.80
N ALA A 14 3.89 -4.35 -11.70
CA ALA A 14 4.18 -3.15 -10.91
C ALA A 14 5.58 -3.18 -10.28
N ILE A 15 6.03 -4.35 -9.80
CA ILE A 15 7.39 -4.56 -9.28
C ILE A 15 8.43 -4.43 -10.40
N PHE A 16 8.19 -5.04 -11.56
CA PHE A 16 9.11 -4.93 -12.70
C PHE A 16 9.24 -3.49 -13.20
N ALA A 17 8.14 -2.75 -13.32
CA ALA A 17 8.16 -1.37 -13.78
C ALA A 17 9.02 -0.46 -12.87
N THR A 18 8.93 -0.64 -11.55
CA THR A 18 9.71 0.15 -10.59
C THR A 18 11.18 -0.26 -10.53
N ILE A 19 11.47 -1.56 -10.60
CA ILE A 19 12.84 -2.07 -10.55
C ILE A 19 13.62 -1.77 -11.83
N LEU A 20 13.01 -1.89 -13.00
CA LEU A 20 13.69 -1.56 -14.26
C LEU A 20 14.10 -0.09 -14.32
N ALA A 21 13.24 0.80 -13.81
CA ALA A 21 13.58 2.22 -13.67
C ALA A 21 14.69 2.46 -12.64
N ALA A 22 14.74 1.66 -11.56
CA ALA A 22 15.83 1.68 -10.60
C ALA A 22 17.16 1.18 -11.20
N ALA A 23 17.11 0.11 -11.98
CA ALA A 23 18.27 -0.47 -12.67
C ALA A 23 18.85 0.47 -13.72
N ALA A 24 18.02 1.32 -14.33
CA ALA A 24 18.48 2.38 -15.23
C ALA A 24 19.18 3.55 -14.50
N ASN A 25 19.21 3.53 -13.16
CA ASN A 25 19.74 4.58 -12.31
C ASN A 25 19.14 5.97 -12.60
N GLN A 26 17.83 6.01 -12.85
CA GLN A 26 17.09 7.24 -13.18
C GLN A 26 16.06 7.56 -12.10
N PRO A 27 16.37 8.42 -11.10
CA PRO A 27 15.47 8.71 -9.99
C PRO A 27 14.10 9.22 -10.40
N MET A 28 14.04 10.11 -11.40
CA MET A 28 12.77 10.67 -11.88
C MET A 28 11.90 9.63 -12.59
N LEU A 29 12.51 8.71 -13.36
CA LEU A 29 11.78 7.64 -14.04
C LEU A 29 11.19 6.66 -13.02
N GLN A 30 11.98 6.28 -12.01
CA GLN A 30 11.51 5.39 -10.95
C GLN A 30 10.43 6.08 -10.13
N MET A 31 10.60 7.37 -9.80
CA MET A 31 9.58 8.17 -9.12
C MET A 31 8.25 8.16 -9.89
N ALA A 32 8.29 8.36 -11.21
CA ALA A 32 7.11 8.30 -12.06
C ALA A 32 6.47 6.89 -12.10
N ALA A 33 7.29 5.84 -12.20
CA ALA A 33 6.81 4.46 -12.17
C ALA A 33 6.10 4.13 -10.85
N VAL A 34 6.71 4.51 -9.72
CA VAL A 34 6.14 4.33 -8.38
C VAL A 34 4.83 5.13 -8.26
N ALA A 35 4.79 6.39 -8.74
CA ALA A 35 3.58 7.20 -8.74
C ALA A 35 2.43 6.56 -9.53
N VAL A 36 2.72 6.07 -10.74
CA VAL A 36 1.72 5.41 -11.60
C VAL A 36 1.15 4.17 -10.92
N VAL A 37 2.00 3.32 -10.33
CA VAL A 37 1.55 2.14 -9.60
C VAL A 37 0.65 2.53 -8.42
N SER A 38 1.10 3.47 -7.59
CA SER A 38 0.36 3.95 -6.43
C SER A 38 -1.00 4.52 -6.82
N ILE A 39 -1.06 5.36 -7.85
CA ILE A 39 -2.31 5.95 -8.37
C ILE A 39 -3.23 4.84 -8.91
N ALA A 40 -2.70 3.90 -9.69
CA ALA A 40 -3.50 2.80 -10.23
C ALA A 40 -4.17 1.99 -9.12
N ILE A 41 -3.42 1.61 -8.08
CA ILE A 41 -3.96 0.85 -6.95
C ILE A 41 -5.05 1.66 -6.22
N VAL A 42 -4.81 2.95 -5.96
CA VAL A 42 -5.79 3.84 -5.32
C VAL A 42 -7.08 3.93 -6.14
N LEU A 43 -6.98 4.15 -7.45
CA LEU A 43 -8.14 4.27 -8.34
C LEU A 43 -8.96 2.98 -8.38
N ILE A 44 -8.30 1.83 -8.42
CA ILE A 44 -8.98 0.53 -8.41
C ILE A 44 -9.65 0.30 -7.05
N ALA A 45 -8.99 0.64 -5.93
CA ALA A 45 -9.55 0.53 -4.59
C ALA A 45 -10.82 1.38 -4.43
N ILE A 46 -10.75 2.66 -4.80
CA ILE A 46 -11.89 3.60 -4.73
C ILE A 46 -13.03 3.11 -5.62
N ARG A 47 -12.73 2.61 -6.82
CA ARG A 47 -13.74 2.04 -7.72
C ARG A 47 -14.44 0.84 -7.08
N GLU A 48 -13.70 -0.09 -6.45
CA GLU A 48 -14.28 -1.25 -5.77
C GLU A 48 -15.11 -0.83 -4.55
N HIS A 49 -14.65 0.15 -3.76
CA HIS A 49 -15.43 0.69 -2.64
C HIS A 49 -16.76 1.30 -3.10
N ARG A 50 -16.75 2.09 -4.19
CA ARG A 50 -17.97 2.64 -4.79
C ARG A 50 -18.91 1.53 -5.23
N GLN A 51 -18.41 0.53 -5.97
CA GLN A 51 -19.21 -0.61 -6.40
C GLN A 51 -19.85 -1.37 -5.24
N LEU A 52 -19.10 -1.59 -4.14
CA LEU A 52 -19.60 -2.22 -2.93
C LEU A 52 -20.69 -1.37 -2.25
N ASN A 53 -20.50 -0.06 -2.18
CA ASN A 53 -21.49 0.86 -1.61
C ASN A 53 -22.78 0.92 -2.47
N ASP A 54 -22.64 0.93 -3.79
CA ASP A 54 -23.75 1.01 -4.75
C ASP A 54 -24.67 -0.21 -4.65
N VAL A 55 -24.11 -1.40 -4.45
CA VAL A 55 -24.88 -2.65 -4.24
C VAL A 55 -25.35 -2.83 -2.80
N GLY A 56 -25.10 -1.86 -1.91
CA GLY A 56 -25.49 -1.92 -0.50
C GLY A 56 -24.75 -2.99 0.31
N ALA A 57 -23.49 -3.28 -0.05
CA ALA A 57 -22.68 -4.25 0.68
C ALA A 57 -22.48 -3.83 2.16
N PRO A 58 -22.34 -4.80 3.08
CA PRO A 58 -22.11 -4.49 4.49
C PRO A 58 -20.76 -3.78 4.70
N ALA A 59 -20.65 -2.99 5.76
CA ALA A 59 -19.41 -2.27 6.09
C ALA A 59 -18.18 -3.19 6.23
N SER A 60 -18.37 -4.44 6.66
CA SER A 60 -17.30 -5.45 6.72
C SER A 60 -16.73 -5.81 5.35
N ALA A 61 -17.53 -5.74 4.28
CA ALA A 61 -17.05 -5.99 2.91
C ALA A 61 -16.15 -4.85 2.42
N VAL A 62 -16.52 -3.60 2.70
CA VAL A 62 -15.69 -2.42 2.39
C VAL A 62 -14.39 -2.45 3.22
N ALA A 63 -14.48 -2.80 4.50
CA ALA A 63 -13.31 -2.94 5.37
C ALA A 63 -12.36 -4.07 4.89
N SER A 64 -12.91 -5.22 4.49
CA SER A 64 -12.12 -6.33 3.92
C SER A 64 -11.46 -5.93 2.60
N SER A 65 -12.21 -5.28 1.71
CA SER A 65 -11.66 -4.70 0.48
C SER A 65 -10.51 -3.74 0.78
N THR A 66 -10.72 -2.77 1.65
CA THR A 66 -9.71 -1.80 2.06
C THR A 66 -8.44 -2.50 2.53
N ALA A 67 -8.57 -3.50 3.42
CA ALA A 67 -7.44 -4.24 3.95
C ALA A 67 -6.67 -5.02 2.86
N ARG A 68 -7.33 -5.56 1.83
CA ARG A 68 -6.66 -6.19 0.67
C ARG A 68 -5.84 -5.19 -0.14
N TYR A 69 -6.37 -4.00 -0.38
CA TYR A 69 -5.64 -2.96 -1.12
C TYR A 69 -4.46 -2.38 -0.33
N LEU A 70 -4.61 -2.20 0.99
CA LEU A 70 -3.50 -1.82 1.85
C LEU A 70 -2.42 -2.90 1.87
N ALA A 71 -2.80 -4.17 1.98
CA ALA A 71 -1.88 -5.29 1.87
C ALA A 71 -1.08 -5.26 0.56
N LEU A 72 -1.75 -4.95 -0.56
CA LEU A 72 -1.10 -4.89 -1.85
C LEU A 72 -0.03 -3.80 -1.91
N ILE A 73 -0.30 -2.60 -1.41
CA ILE A 73 0.67 -1.50 -1.40
C ILE A 73 1.86 -1.86 -0.50
N TRP A 74 1.60 -2.40 0.69
CA TRP A 74 2.66 -2.85 1.59
C TRP A 74 3.51 -3.96 0.98
N ALA A 75 2.87 -4.97 0.37
CA ALA A 75 3.57 -6.08 -0.28
C ALA A 75 4.39 -5.60 -1.48
N TRP A 76 3.81 -4.77 -2.34
CA TRP A 76 4.50 -4.18 -3.48
C TRP A 76 5.70 -3.34 -3.04
N GLY A 77 5.53 -2.45 -2.07
CA GLY A 77 6.61 -1.61 -1.57
C GLY A 77 7.73 -2.43 -0.94
N GLY A 78 7.37 -3.44 -0.13
CA GLY A 78 8.33 -4.33 0.53
C GLY A 78 9.10 -5.18 -0.47
N LEU A 79 8.41 -5.82 -1.42
CA LEU A 79 9.06 -6.65 -2.44
C LEU A 79 9.90 -5.82 -3.41
N THR A 80 9.43 -4.64 -3.81
CA THR A 80 10.22 -3.71 -4.64
C THR A 80 11.49 -3.30 -3.91
N LEU A 81 11.39 -2.95 -2.62
CA LEU A 81 12.54 -2.58 -1.79
C LEU A 81 13.52 -3.75 -1.66
N LEU A 82 13.01 -4.95 -1.33
CA LEU A 82 13.83 -6.15 -1.23
C LEU A 82 14.61 -6.41 -2.51
N VAL A 83 13.93 -6.46 -3.66
CA VAL A 83 14.61 -6.81 -4.92
C VAL A 83 15.55 -5.69 -5.37
N THR A 84 15.17 -4.42 -5.18
CA THR A 84 16.02 -3.27 -5.55
C THR A 84 17.34 -3.30 -4.77
N TYR A 85 17.29 -3.47 -3.44
CA TYR A 85 18.49 -3.38 -2.59
C TYR A 85 19.25 -4.69 -2.41
N LEU A 86 18.66 -5.83 -2.81
CA LEU A 86 19.35 -7.11 -2.80
C LEU A 86 20.05 -7.41 -4.14
N PHE A 87 19.52 -6.90 -5.26
CA PHE A 87 19.98 -7.33 -6.59
C PHE A 87 20.25 -6.21 -7.60
N VAL A 88 19.82 -4.96 -7.36
CA VAL A 88 19.85 -3.91 -8.41
C VAL A 88 20.78 -2.76 -8.06
N ILE A 89 20.64 -2.20 -6.85
CA ILE A 89 21.45 -1.07 -6.40
C ILE A 89 22.55 -1.59 -5.48
N ASP A 90 23.81 -1.40 -5.87
CA ASP A 90 24.99 -1.78 -5.08
C ASP A 90 25.28 -0.80 -3.93
N ALA A 91 24.68 0.40 -3.96
CA ALA A 91 24.87 1.40 -2.92
C ALA A 91 24.38 0.87 -1.56
N HIS A 92 25.26 0.87 -0.57
CA HIS A 92 24.99 0.21 0.71
C HIS A 92 24.09 1.07 1.61
N TRP A 93 22.79 0.80 1.60
CA TRP A 93 21.85 1.35 2.57
C TRP A 93 21.59 0.36 3.71
N ARG A 94 22.35 0.46 4.81
CA ARG A 94 22.38 -0.58 5.86
C ARG A 94 21.03 -0.90 6.49
N GLU A 95 20.11 0.05 6.54
CA GLU A 95 18.82 -0.07 7.22
C GLU A 95 17.69 -0.59 6.32
N TRP A 96 17.93 -0.83 5.01
CA TRP A 96 16.89 -1.23 4.04
C TRP A 96 16.04 -2.42 4.53
N TRP A 97 16.68 -3.40 5.18
CA TRP A 97 16.03 -4.62 5.64
C TRP A 97 14.99 -4.36 6.75
N GLN A 98 15.17 -3.32 7.56
CA GLN A 98 14.20 -2.95 8.61
C GLN A 98 12.90 -2.47 7.99
N PHE A 99 13.01 -1.66 6.94
CA PHE A 99 11.86 -1.19 6.17
C PHE A 99 11.18 -2.34 5.43
N PHE A 100 11.94 -3.24 4.81
CA PHE A 100 11.38 -4.46 4.22
C PHE A 100 10.55 -5.25 5.24
N LEU A 101 11.09 -5.54 6.42
CA LEU A 101 10.38 -6.29 7.46
C LEU A 101 9.12 -5.57 7.94
N GLY A 102 9.18 -4.25 8.11
CA GLY A 102 8.01 -3.44 8.47
C GLY A 102 6.90 -3.52 7.42
N PHE A 103 7.26 -3.42 6.14
CA PHE A 103 6.33 -3.53 5.01
C PHE A 103 5.74 -4.94 4.92
N ALA A 104 6.57 -5.98 5.04
CA ALA A 104 6.14 -7.37 5.02
C ALA A 104 5.16 -7.67 6.17
N PHE A 105 5.45 -7.20 7.38
CA PHE A 105 4.56 -7.33 8.53
C PHE A 105 3.22 -6.63 8.27
N ALA A 106 3.24 -5.37 7.81
CA ALA A 106 2.03 -4.62 7.52
C ALA A 106 1.17 -5.26 6.42
N ALA A 107 1.82 -5.83 5.40
CA ALA A 107 1.14 -6.59 4.34
C ALA A 107 0.43 -7.81 4.91
N LEU A 108 1.14 -8.66 5.67
CA LEU A 108 0.58 -9.87 6.27
C LEU A 108 -0.54 -9.56 7.27
N ALA A 109 -0.36 -8.54 8.10
CA ALA A 109 -1.39 -8.09 9.04
C ALA A 109 -2.66 -7.64 8.30
N SER A 110 -2.51 -6.90 7.19
CA SER A 110 -3.62 -6.43 6.36
C SER A 110 -4.35 -7.59 5.66
N ILE A 111 -3.62 -8.57 5.12
CA ILE A 111 -4.20 -9.80 4.55
C ILE A 111 -4.95 -10.58 5.63
N GLY A 112 -4.32 -10.81 6.78
CA GLY A 112 -4.94 -11.54 7.90
C GLY A 112 -6.23 -10.89 8.37
N PHE A 113 -6.25 -9.54 8.46
CA PHE A 113 -7.45 -8.79 8.82
C PHE A 113 -8.55 -8.90 7.75
N SER A 114 -8.21 -8.84 6.46
CA SER A 114 -9.18 -9.08 5.38
C SER A 114 -9.78 -10.48 5.45
N LEU A 115 -8.95 -11.51 5.62
CA LEU A 115 -9.41 -12.90 5.69
C LEU A 115 -10.33 -13.13 6.89
N LEU A 116 -10.05 -12.49 8.04
CA LEU A 116 -10.90 -12.54 9.22
C LEU A 116 -12.29 -11.95 8.93
N LEU A 117 -12.35 -10.77 8.31
CA LEU A 117 -13.60 -10.10 7.94
C LEU A 117 -14.39 -10.89 6.90
N ASP A 118 -13.72 -11.44 5.88
CA ASP A 118 -14.37 -12.27 4.86
C ASP A 118 -14.93 -13.56 5.45
N ARG A 119 -14.20 -14.19 6.37
CA ARG A 119 -14.64 -15.42 7.05
C ARG A 119 -15.88 -15.17 7.91
N ASP A 120 -15.91 -14.08 8.68
CA ASP A 120 -17.10 -13.76 9.48
C ASP A 120 -18.30 -13.43 8.60
N ARG A 121 -18.09 -12.68 7.52
CA ARG A 121 -19.13 -12.40 6.52
C ARG A 121 -19.67 -13.68 5.89
N ALA A 122 -18.79 -14.62 5.52
CA ALA A 122 -19.20 -15.91 4.95
C ALA A 122 -20.01 -16.77 5.94
N ALA A 123 -19.76 -16.61 7.24
CA ALA A 123 -20.54 -17.23 8.31
C ALA A 123 -21.86 -16.49 8.62
N GLY A 124 -22.22 -15.45 7.86
CA GLY A 124 -23.41 -14.63 8.11
C GLY A 124 -23.30 -13.71 9.33
N ARG A 125 -22.09 -13.51 9.86
CA ARG A 125 -21.82 -12.67 11.03
C ARG A 125 -21.17 -11.36 10.60
N THR A 126 -21.67 -10.25 11.10
CA THR A 126 -21.01 -8.94 10.99
C THR A 126 -20.61 -8.47 12.38
N ASP A 127 -19.34 -8.67 12.73
CA ASP A 127 -18.82 -8.17 14.00
C ASP A 127 -18.54 -6.67 13.91
N ALA A 128 -19.44 -5.88 14.50
CA ALA A 128 -19.31 -4.43 14.59
C ALA A 128 -18.02 -4.00 15.31
N THR A 129 -17.50 -4.82 16.21
CA THR A 129 -16.25 -4.57 16.95
C THR A 129 -15.07 -4.63 16.00
N LEU A 130 -14.97 -5.66 15.16
CA LEU A 130 -13.91 -5.78 14.15
C LEU A 130 -13.94 -4.60 13.16
N VAL A 131 -15.12 -4.21 12.69
CA VAL A 131 -15.27 -3.04 11.81
C VAL A 131 -14.81 -1.75 12.52
N LYS A 132 -15.15 -1.57 13.80
CA LYS A 132 -14.71 -0.43 14.60
C LYS A 132 -13.19 -0.41 14.77
N PHE A 133 -12.57 -1.55 15.09
CA PHE A 133 -11.12 -1.68 15.17
C PHE A 133 -10.45 -1.34 13.83
N GLY A 134 -10.98 -1.85 12.72
CA GLY A 134 -10.51 -1.51 11.38
C GLY A 134 -10.49 0.00 11.14
N ARG A 135 -11.57 0.72 11.50
CA ARG A 135 -11.62 2.19 11.37
C ARG A 135 -10.60 2.92 12.24
N ILE A 136 -10.31 2.42 13.44
CA ILE A 136 -9.27 2.99 14.31
C ILE A 136 -7.89 2.79 13.67
N LEU A 137 -7.61 1.59 13.16
CA LEU A 137 -6.36 1.28 12.46
C LEU A 137 -6.18 2.17 11.22
N LEU A 138 -7.22 2.41 10.43
CA LEU A 138 -7.16 3.32 9.28
C LEU A 138 -6.82 4.76 9.69
N LYS A 139 -7.38 5.26 10.80
CA LYS A 139 -7.03 6.59 11.32
C LYS A 139 -5.56 6.64 11.75
N ALA A 140 -5.09 5.62 12.45
CA ALA A 140 -3.68 5.52 12.85
C ALA A 140 -2.75 5.46 11.63
N GLN A 141 -3.12 4.70 10.60
CA GLN A 141 -2.40 4.63 9.33
C GLN A 141 -2.32 6.00 8.66
N ILE A 142 -3.42 6.76 8.56
CA ILE A 142 -3.41 8.11 7.98
C ILE A 142 -2.43 9.01 8.74
N VAL A 143 -2.49 9.04 10.07
CA VAL A 143 -1.59 9.84 10.90
C VAL A 143 -0.12 9.44 10.65
N GLY A 144 0.16 8.13 10.64
CA GLY A 144 1.50 7.60 10.36
C GLY A 144 2.00 7.95 8.96
N MET A 145 1.14 7.87 7.93
CA MET A 145 1.50 8.19 6.56
C MET A 145 1.77 9.69 6.38
N VAL A 146 0.95 10.55 6.99
CA VAL A 146 1.18 12.01 6.98
C VAL A 146 2.49 12.36 7.68
N ALA A 147 2.74 11.79 8.85
CA ALA A 147 4.00 11.99 9.57
C ALA A 147 5.21 11.53 8.75
N GLY A 148 5.12 10.35 8.10
CA GLY A 148 6.17 9.83 7.23
C GLY A 148 6.41 10.68 5.97
N VAL A 149 5.36 11.21 5.35
CA VAL A 149 5.50 12.14 4.22
C VAL A 149 6.18 13.44 4.67
N ILE A 150 5.77 14.01 5.81
CA ILE A 150 6.37 15.22 6.35
C ILE A 150 7.86 14.97 6.68
N SER A 151 8.20 13.85 7.31
CA SER A 151 9.59 13.54 7.65
C SER A 151 10.49 13.43 6.41
N LEU A 152 9.97 12.93 5.28
CA LEU A 152 10.74 12.89 4.03
C LEU A 152 11.14 14.27 3.52
N PHE A 153 10.31 15.31 3.74
CA PHE A 153 10.67 16.68 3.36
C PHE A 153 11.56 17.35 4.40
N VAL A 154 11.28 17.15 5.69
CA VAL A 154 12.09 17.71 6.79
C VAL A 154 13.53 17.17 6.75
N ASP A 155 13.71 15.90 6.41
CA ASP A 155 15.02 15.26 6.31
C ASP A 155 15.68 15.42 4.93
N GLU A 156 15.10 16.23 4.02
CA GLU A 156 15.56 16.41 2.64
C GLU A 156 15.74 15.07 1.88
N LYS A 157 14.84 14.13 2.14
CA LYS A 157 14.81 12.78 1.55
C LYS A 157 13.90 12.67 0.33
N PHE A 158 13.16 13.72 -0.03
CA PHE A 158 12.32 13.69 -1.24
C PHE A 158 12.17 15.09 -1.86
N PRO A 159 12.40 15.26 -3.19
CA PRO A 159 12.99 14.28 -4.11
C PRO A 159 14.47 14.03 -3.79
N ARG A 160 15.00 12.89 -4.21
CA ARG A 160 16.37 12.47 -3.84
C ARG A 160 17.18 12.05 -5.06
N ALA A 161 18.43 12.50 -5.12
CA ALA A 161 19.36 12.17 -6.18
C ALA A 161 19.92 10.74 -6.04
N GLU A 162 20.32 10.14 -7.17
CA GLU A 162 20.87 8.78 -7.25
C GLU A 162 22.15 8.57 -6.44
N THR A 163 22.84 9.66 -6.08
CA THR A 163 24.04 9.63 -5.24
C THR A 163 23.78 9.17 -3.81
N HIS A 164 22.52 9.16 -3.36
CA HIS A 164 22.15 8.73 -2.01
C HIS A 164 21.67 7.29 -2.02
N ALA A 165 22.24 6.44 -1.18
CA ALA A 165 21.96 5.01 -1.19
C ALA A 165 20.47 4.64 -1.00
N ASP A 166 19.65 5.49 -0.36
CA ASP A 166 18.23 5.25 -0.08
C ASP A 166 17.27 5.91 -1.09
N TRP A 167 17.77 6.47 -2.21
CA TRP A 167 16.97 7.27 -3.14
C TRP A 167 15.73 6.54 -3.67
N ALA A 168 15.88 5.28 -4.08
CA ALA A 168 14.79 4.49 -4.65
C ALA A 168 13.73 4.13 -3.59
N GLY A 169 14.18 3.95 -2.34
CA GLY A 169 13.34 3.68 -1.18
C GLY A 169 12.48 4.89 -0.82
N CYS A 170 13.05 6.09 -0.84
CA CYS A 170 12.34 7.33 -0.53
C CYS A 170 11.17 7.58 -1.49
N ASN A 171 11.35 7.29 -2.78
CA ASN A 171 10.26 7.37 -3.77
C ASN A 171 9.12 6.39 -3.43
N ILE A 172 9.44 5.13 -3.10
CA ILE A 172 8.46 4.11 -2.69
C ILE A 172 7.73 4.55 -1.42
N PHE A 173 8.45 5.09 -0.44
CA PHE A 173 7.87 5.55 0.82
C PHE A 173 6.90 6.69 0.60
N PHE A 174 7.28 7.69 -0.19
CA PHE A 174 6.44 8.85 -0.46
C PHE A 174 5.12 8.45 -1.11
N PHE A 175 5.16 7.78 -2.26
CA PHE A 175 3.95 7.43 -3.01
C PHE A 175 3.16 6.29 -2.38
N GLY A 176 3.84 5.33 -1.74
CA GLY A 176 3.20 4.29 -0.94
C GLY A 176 2.39 4.89 0.21
N ALA A 177 2.97 5.84 0.95
CA ALA A 177 2.29 6.53 2.04
C ALA A 177 1.08 7.34 1.56
N LEU A 178 1.22 8.08 0.45
CA LEU A 178 0.10 8.79 -0.16
C LEU A 178 -1.04 7.84 -0.58
N ALA A 179 -0.70 6.69 -1.15
CA ALA A 179 -1.68 5.71 -1.59
C ALA A 179 -2.44 5.09 -0.40
N ILE A 180 -1.72 4.69 0.66
CA ILE A 180 -2.32 4.17 1.89
C ILE A 180 -3.23 5.23 2.53
N ALA A 181 -2.78 6.48 2.62
CA ALA A 181 -3.56 7.58 3.16
C ALA A 181 -4.84 7.83 2.34
N ALA A 182 -4.74 7.86 1.01
CA ALA A 182 -5.87 8.07 0.12
C ALA A 182 -6.93 6.95 0.23
N ILE A 183 -6.51 5.68 0.22
CA ILE A 183 -7.40 4.53 0.36
C ILE A 183 -8.07 4.52 1.74
N SER A 184 -7.29 4.80 2.79
CA SER A 184 -7.81 4.87 4.16
C SER A 184 -8.83 5.99 4.33
N LEU A 185 -8.57 7.16 3.74
CA LEU A 185 -9.47 8.30 3.77
C LEU A 185 -10.79 8.01 3.03
N ASP A 186 -10.71 7.40 1.85
CA ASP A 186 -11.88 6.99 1.08
C ASP A 186 -12.74 5.96 1.82
N ALA A 187 -12.10 4.95 2.44
CA ALA A 187 -12.78 3.94 3.24
C ALA A 187 -13.48 4.55 4.47
N ILE A 188 -12.86 5.55 5.14
CA ILE A 188 -13.48 6.23 6.28
C ILE A 188 -14.68 7.08 5.87
N ARG A 189 -14.61 7.72 4.69
CA ARG A 189 -15.68 8.58 4.13
C ARG A 189 -16.84 7.77 3.54
N SER A 190 -16.60 6.53 3.16
CA SER A 190 -17.64 5.64 2.65
C SER A 190 -18.73 5.41 3.71
N PRO A 191 -20.02 5.52 3.35
CA PRO A 191 -21.12 5.40 4.30
C PRO A 191 -21.15 3.97 4.86
N ALA A 192 -20.94 3.84 6.17
CA ALA A 192 -21.21 2.60 6.86
C ALA A 192 -22.73 2.43 6.94
N LYS A 193 -23.34 1.71 6.00
CA LYS A 193 -24.71 1.21 6.21
C LYS A 193 -24.64 0.20 7.36
N ALA A 194 -25.26 0.56 8.47
CA ALA A 194 -25.43 -0.29 9.64
C ALA A 194 -26.34 -1.48 9.31
#